data_AF-A0A357D670-F1
#
_entry.id   AF-A0A357D670-F1
#
_cell.length_a   1.000
_cell.length_b   1.000
_cell.length_c   1.000
_cell.angle_alpha   90.00
_cell.angle_beta   90.00
_cell.angle_gamma   90.00
#
_symmetry.space_group_name_H-M   'P 1'
#
loop_
_entity.id
_entity.type
_entity.pdbx_description
1 polymer ?
#
loop_
_entity_poly.entity_id
_entity_poly.type
_entity_poly.pdbx_seq_one_letter_code
_entity_poly.pdbx_strand_id
1 'polypeptide(L)' 'LTRMGWGSKVVVTGDITQMDLPRGQASGLVDAAEVLQDVSGIALVYLGNQDVVRHEMVQKIIRAYERKRPT' A
#
# COMPACT_ATOMS: atom_id res chain seq x y z
N LEU A 1 -7.16 -7.29 15.83
CA LEU A 1 -6.18 -8.36 16.18
C LEU A 1 -6.53 -9.10 17.47
N THR A 2 -7.08 -8.44 18.49
CA THR A 2 -7.32 -8.98 19.85
C THR A 2 -8.30 -10.17 19.96
N ARG A 3 -8.91 -10.62 18.86
CA ARG A 3 -9.78 -11.80 18.81
C ARG A 3 -9.39 -12.79 17.69
N MET A 4 -8.14 -12.79 17.26
CA MET A 4 -7.68 -13.78 16.28
C MET A 4 -7.72 -15.20 16.86
N GLY A 5 -8.31 -16.13 16.12
CA GLY A 5 -8.34 -17.56 16.45
C GLY A 5 -7.08 -18.29 15.98
N TRP A 6 -6.87 -19.50 16.47
CA TRP A 6 -5.73 -20.33 16.07
C TRP A 6 -5.77 -20.63 14.55
N GLY A 7 -4.60 -20.59 13.89
CA GLY A 7 -4.48 -20.82 12.45
C GLY A 7 -5.03 -19.70 11.55
N SER A 8 -5.56 -18.62 12.12
CA SER A 8 -6.03 -17.48 11.32
C SER A 8 -4.88 -16.61 10.81
N LYS A 9 -5.11 -15.92 9.70
CA LYS A 9 -4.20 -14.93 9.13
C LYS A 9 -4.92 -13.61 8.98
N VAL A 10 -4.21 -12.51 9.21
CA VAL A 10 -4.72 -11.16 8.97
C VAL A 10 -3.83 -10.48 7.95
N VAL A 11 -4.45 -9.78 7.02
CA VAL A 11 -3.78 -8.95 6.03
C VAL A 11 -4.32 -7.55 6.19
N VAL A 12 -3.42 -6.59 6.36
CA VAL A 12 -3.73 -5.16 6.35
C VAL A 12 -3.12 -4.59 5.07
N THR A 13 -3.92 -3.86 4.31
CA THR A 13 -3.49 -3.24 3.05
C THR A 13 -3.65 -1.72 3.16
N GLY A 14 -2.85 -0.98 2.40
CA GLY A 14 -2.95 0.47 2.30
C GLY A 14 -1.96 1.03 1.28
N ASP A 15 -2.15 2.29 0.92
CA ASP A 15 -1.27 3.03 0.01
C ASP A 15 -0.60 4.17 0.77
N ILE A 16 0.72 4.06 0.95
CA ILE A 16 1.51 5.07 1.67
C ILE A 16 1.56 6.42 0.95
N THR A 17 1.22 6.47 -0.35
CA THR A 17 1.20 7.71 -1.13
C THR A 17 -0.11 8.50 -0.96
N GLN A 18 -1.15 7.86 -0.41
CA GLN A 18 -2.47 8.46 -0.20
C GLN A 18 -2.69 8.80 1.27
N MET A 19 -1.99 9.83 1.75
CA MET A 19 -2.12 10.35 3.12
C MET A 19 -3.08 11.54 3.19
N ASP A 20 -4.37 11.27 3.37
CA ASP A 20 -5.41 12.29 3.55
C ASP A 20 -5.59 12.71 5.02
N LEU A 21 -4.47 12.99 5.70
CA LEU A 21 -4.46 13.38 7.11
C LEU A 21 -4.31 14.90 7.30
N PRO A 22 -4.85 15.47 8.38
CA PRO A 22 -4.55 16.84 8.80
C PRO A 22 -3.05 17.12 8.85
N ARG A 23 -2.65 18.36 8.52
CA ARG A 23 -1.24 18.76 8.53
C ARG A 23 -0.58 18.48 9.88
N GLY A 24 0.60 17.87 9.83
CA GLY A 24 1.41 17.53 11.01
C GLY A 24 1.05 16.20 11.65
N GLN A 25 0.05 15.47 11.15
CA GLN A 25 -0.28 14.13 11.64
C GLN A 25 0.54 13.07 10.89
N ALA A 26 1.20 12.19 11.66
CA ALA A 26 1.91 11.05 11.12
C ALA A 26 0.94 9.99 10.58
N SER A 27 1.36 9.26 9.54
CA SER A 27 0.60 8.13 9.02
C SER A 27 0.70 6.92 9.94
N GLY A 28 -0.44 6.44 10.44
CA GLY A 28 -0.49 5.22 11.24
C GLY A 28 -0.04 3.97 10.49
N LEU A 29 -0.15 3.96 9.15
CA LEU A 29 0.34 2.84 8.34
C LEU A 29 1.87 2.82 8.26
N VAL A 30 2.49 4.00 8.10
CA VAL A 30 3.94 4.15 8.08
C VAL A 30 4.52 3.84 9.47
N ASP A 31 3.93 4.42 10.51
CA ASP A 31 4.30 4.16 11.90
C ASP A 31 4.20 2.66 12.26
N ALA A 32 3.09 2.01 11.90
CA ALA A 32 2.94 0.58 12.12
C ALA A 32 3.98 -0.26 11.36
N ALA A 33 4.33 0.12 10.12
CA ALA A 33 5.37 -0.58 9.36
C ALA A 33 6.75 -0.44 10.03
N GLU A 34 7.09 0.75 10.53
CA GLU A 34 8.35 1.00 11.24
C GLU A 34 8.42 0.23 12.58
N VAL A 35 7.35 0.27 13.37
CA VAL A 35 7.29 -0.38 14.68
C VAL A 35 7.28 -1.91 14.56
N LEU A 36 6.67 -2.46 13.51
CA LEU A 36 6.46 -3.91 13.36
C LEU A 36 7.56 -4.60 12.53
N GLN A 37 8.55 -3.87 11.99
CA GLN A 37 9.54 -4.42 11.05
C GLN A 37 10.34 -5.61 11.60
N ASP A 38 10.61 -5.64 12.91
CA ASP A 38 11.39 -6.70 13.56
C ASP A 38 10.53 -7.71 14.34
N VAL A 39 9.20 -7.64 14.22
CA VAL A 39 8.30 -8.54 14.94
C VAL A 39 8.20 -9.88 14.22
N SER A 40 8.74 -10.92 14.84
CA SER A 40 8.64 -12.29 14.35
C SER A 40 7.18 -12.71 14.11
N GLY A 41 6.92 -13.30 12.94
CA GLY A 41 5.59 -13.74 12.52
C GLY A 41 4.77 -12.68 11.76
N ILE A 42 5.28 -11.45 11.61
CA ILE A 42 4.71 -10.42 10.74
C ILE A 42 5.59 -10.27 9.50
N ALA A 43 4.95 -10.16 8.33
CA ALA A 43 5.64 -9.88 7.08
C ALA A 43 5.14 -8.55 6.52
N LEU A 44 6.07 -7.67 6.14
CA LEU A 44 5.80 -6.44 5.41
C LEU A 44 6.04 -6.70 3.92
N VAL A 45 5.01 -6.50 3.10
CA VAL A 45 5.06 -6.72 1.65
C VAL A 45 4.79 -5.40 0.93
N TYR A 46 5.77 -4.92 0.19
CA TYR A 46 5.66 -3.69 -0.61
C TYR A 46 5.42 -4.07 -2.07
N LEU A 47 4.32 -3.59 -2.64
CA LEU A 47 3.96 -3.80 -4.04
C LEU A 47 4.33 -2.56 -4.85
N GLY A 48 5.03 -2.78 -5.97
CA GLY A 48 5.40 -1.75 -6.92
C GLY A 48 4.55 -1.77 -8.18
N ASN A 49 4.88 -0.91 -9.14
CA ASN A 49 4.17 -0.83 -10.42
C ASN A 49 4.16 -2.15 -11.20
N GLN A 50 5.22 -2.95 -11.06
CA GLN A 50 5.37 -4.25 -11.70
C GLN A 50 4.39 -5.31 -11.16
N ASP A 51 3.91 -5.14 -9.93
CA ASP A 51 2.97 -6.08 -9.29
C ASP A 51 1.51 -5.77 -9.64
N VAL A 52 1.25 -4.64 -10.31
CA VAL A 52 -0.10 -4.22 -10.67
C VAL A 52 -0.47 -4.74 -12.06
N VAL A 53 -1.23 -5.82 -12.09
CA VAL A 53 -1.87 -6.31 -13.32
C VAL A 53 -3.06 -5.42 -13.65
N ARG A 54 -2.94 -4.63 -14.73
CA ARG A 54 -4.01 -3.78 -15.25
C ARG A 54 -4.52 -4.35 -16.57
N HIS A 55 -5.83 -4.27 -16.78
CA HIS A 55 -6.44 -4.59 -18.07
C HIS A 55 -5.80 -3.73 -19.17
N GLU A 56 -5.62 -4.29 -20.38
CA GLU A 56 -4.93 -3.64 -21.50
C GLU A 56 -5.51 -2.25 -21.82
N MET A 57 -6.84 -2.12 -21.80
CA MET A 57 -7.53 -0.84 -22.00
C MET A 57 -7.15 0.22 -20.95
N VAL A 58 -7.01 -0.17 -19.68
CA VAL A 58 -6.62 0.77 -18.61
C VAL A 58 -5.19 1.26 -18.84
N GLN A 59 -4.27 0.37 -19.25
CA GLN A 59 -2.90 0.79 -19.58
C GLN A 59 -2.87 1.75 -20.76
N LYS A 60 -3.68 1.52 -21.81
CA LYS A 60 -3.81 2.44 -22.96
C LYS A 60 -4.26 3.83 -22.53
N ILE A 61 -5.24 3.91 -21.61
CA ILE A 61 -5.74 5.17 -21.05
C ILE A 61 -4.64 5.88 -20.26
N ILE A 62 -3.95 5.19 -19.36
CA ILE A 62 -2.86 5.77 -18.55
C ILE A 62 -1.77 6.37 -19.45
N ARG A 63 -1.28 5.60 -20.44
CA ARG A 63 -0.27 6.06 -21.41
C ARG A 63 -0.73 7.28 -22.20
N ALA A 64 -2.02 7.41 -22.48
CA ALA A 64 -2.56 8.58 -23.18
C ALA A 64 -2.50 9.84 -22.31
N TYR A 65 -2.75 9.73 -21.01
CA TYR A 65 -2.63 10.85 -20.07
C TYR A 65 -1.17 11.23 -19.78
N GLU A 66 -0.27 10.25 -19.64
CA GLU A 66 1.17 10.49 -19.48
C GLU A 66 1.75 11.31 -20.65
N ARG A 67 1.39 10.98 -21.89
CA ARG A 67 1.82 11.77 -23.06
C ARG A 67 1.30 13.21 -23.06
N LYS A 68 0.16 13.48 -22.44
CA LYS A 68 -0.48 14.81 -22.42
C LYS A 68 0.11 15.72 -21.33
N ARG A 69 0.57 15.14 -20.21
CA ARG A 69 1.28 15.86 -19.15
C ARG A 69 2.73 15.41 -19.13
N PRO A 70 3.62 16.07 -19.89
CA PRO A 70 5.05 15.87 -19.69
C PRO A 70 5.39 16.49 -18.34
N THR A 71 5.50 15.67 -17.31
CA THR A 71 6.31 15.98 -16.12
C THR A 71 7.78 16.03 -16.49
#